data_AF-A0A5K7Y0W4-F1
#
_entry.id   AF-A0A5K7Y0W4-F1
#
_cell.length_a   1.000
_cell.length_b   1.000
_cell.length_c   1.000
_cell.angle_alpha   90.00
_cell.angle_beta   90.00
_cell.angle_gamma   90.00
#
_symmetry.space_group_name_H-M   'P 1'
#
loop_
_entity.id
_entity.type
_entity.pdbx_description
1 polymer ?
#
loop_
_entity_poly.entity_id
_entity_poly.type
_entity_poly.pdbx_seq_one_letter_code
_entity_poly.pdbx_strand_id
1 'polypeptide(L)'
;MILPSLEVVNITWKALSLEPWDEITSSAKRVENDAGRGELYQKAEGEIKEVANNKRFEVLPSLLMKRVAVRALTQLWLDDPEVLKKLISPRLLDVIVEAQQPRLGRVPLLNILQLYFQEFDNLDRLPSSSDGSLRESIEKTLIDQASKIKVVKEELAIDDLIDVVNRQSDWILTVDGPSQLVKYAVNNSISLQETFSRFGLLGVDGGRYSDICRAHYYLEKLKYVDENEWSPIFDELLHQDVSRAPYRSEGKRIGHAALEILIDRVAEASETWQDFMLSLAGDPRVSSRVKSYREWWAPLGEMRVEKVRGWLSKQDLRLFLQALEQYGETTNNAELKRMFPARRTFLEGLFRLKMIKSTRLMLGSKAEHSVKRILKDELKVNYIKLNGQLSDKAIIYLDCGDFHLIEGSHSFKLWVYLAPPSRRYIGYEVSALSHSDLTILLPKEYRKEYPSLNHAAIVHAPSTWQNKVFEFLANNGIELDIEALLRKEDYKRYISRFGMPVVKPVPPVIIPSPAEKLNTAAKNKKFDELAKRNHFEGVSSPLAIQVMIYLYMYPSSKARDASKYLGLPLTDINYILHWDLKGYCQQAPDFKWVVTEDGESILRNSGVLDDEE
;
A
#
# COMPACT_ATOMS: atom_id res chain seq x y z
N MET A 1 -40.13 49.29 25.69
CA MET A 1 -41.19 48.32 25.97
C MET A 1 -40.51 46.96 26.02
N ILE A 2 -40.30 46.42 27.22
CA ILE A 2 -39.63 45.13 27.43
C ILE A 2 -40.74 44.09 27.42
N LEU A 3 -40.71 43.14 26.47
CA LEU A 3 -41.66 42.03 26.45
C LEU A 3 -41.44 41.17 27.72
N PRO A 4 -42.50 40.73 28.41
CA PRO A 4 -42.34 39.84 29.56
C PRO A 4 -41.77 38.49 29.10
N SER A 5 -40.98 37.87 29.98
CA SER A 5 -40.43 36.53 29.74
C SER A 5 -41.57 35.54 29.51
N LEU A 6 -41.45 34.74 28.45
CA LEU A 6 -42.29 33.56 28.22
C LEU A 6 -42.21 32.66 29.46
N GLU A 7 -43.22 32.70 30.32
CA GLU A 7 -43.43 31.65 31.30
C GLU A 7 -43.63 30.36 30.50
N VAL A 8 -42.66 29.46 30.62
CA VAL A 8 -42.74 28.12 30.05
C VAL A 8 -43.94 27.46 30.69
N VAL A 9 -45.07 27.40 29.97
CA VAL A 9 -46.21 26.61 30.38
C VAL A 9 -45.73 25.17 30.42
N ASN A 10 -45.48 24.68 31.62
CA ASN A 10 -44.97 23.34 31.86
C ASN A 10 -46.17 22.38 31.73
N ILE A 11 -46.50 22.04 30.47
CA ILE A 11 -47.58 21.10 30.17
C ILE A 11 -47.10 19.71 30.58
N THR A 12 -47.49 19.27 31.77
CA THR A 12 -47.34 17.90 32.21
C THR A 12 -48.43 17.04 31.58
N TRP A 13 -48.12 16.46 30.42
CA TRP A 13 -48.95 15.43 29.80
C TRP A 13 -49.05 14.22 30.74
N LYS A 14 -50.27 13.79 31.07
CA LYS A 14 -50.47 12.53 31.82
C LYS A 14 -50.10 11.38 30.89
N ALA A 15 -49.56 10.28 31.41
CA ALA A 15 -49.18 9.10 30.61
C ALA A 15 -50.35 8.58 29.72
N LEU A 16 -51.58 8.63 30.23
CA LEU A 16 -52.83 8.31 29.50
C LEU A 16 -53.11 9.23 28.30
N SER A 17 -52.48 10.41 28.23
CA SER A 17 -52.61 11.36 27.12
C SER A 17 -51.70 11.01 25.93
N LEU A 18 -50.73 10.12 26.12
CA LEU A 18 -49.79 9.66 25.08
C LEU A 18 -50.24 8.36 24.41
N GLU A 19 -51.05 7.54 25.08
CA GLU A 19 -51.58 6.29 24.51
C GLU A 19 -52.31 6.48 23.17
N PRO A 20 -53.18 7.50 22.97
CA PRO A 20 -53.79 7.74 21.67
C PRO A 20 -52.78 8.16 20.59
N TRP A 21 -51.70 8.84 20.97
CA TRP A 21 -50.62 9.20 20.06
C TRP A 21 -49.77 8.00 19.69
N ASP A 22 -49.50 7.10 20.63
CA ASP A 22 -48.81 5.84 20.36
C ASP A 22 -49.66 4.93 19.47
N GLU A 23 -50.98 4.88 19.67
CA GLU A 23 -51.91 4.17 18.80
C GLU A 23 -51.98 4.79 17.40
N ILE A 24 -52.07 6.12 17.29
CA ILE A 24 -52.07 6.81 15.99
C ILE A 24 -50.72 6.63 15.29
N THR A 25 -49.60 6.69 16.00
CA THR A 25 -48.26 6.48 15.43
C THR A 25 -48.07 5.03 15.01
N SER A 26 -48.58 4.08 15.78
CA SER A 26 -48.55 2.65 15.43
C SER A 26 -49.48 2.33 14.27
N SER A 27 -50.66 2.96 14.22
CA SER A 27 -51.63 2.84 13.13
C SER A 27 -51.09 3.48 11.85
N ALA A 28 -50.49 4.68 11.95
CA ALA A 28 -49.79 5.33 10.85
C ALA A 28 -48.63 4.48 10.34
N LYS A 29 -47.80 3.88 11.23
CA LYS A 29 -46.76 2.93 10.84
C LYS A 29 -47.31 1.67 10.18
N ARG A 30 -48.46 1.14 10.61
CA ARG A 30 -49.12 -0.01 9.96
C ARG A 30 -49.65 0.38 8.58
N VAL A 31 -50.33 1.51 8.47
CA VAL A 31 -50.82 2.04 7.18
C VAL A 31 -49.66 2.36 6.25
N GLU A 32 -48.55 2.90 6.75
CA GLU A 32 -47.30 3.12 6.02
C GLU A 32 -46.68 1.80 5.53
N ASN A 33 -46.65 0.76 6.39
CA ASN A 33 -46.14 -0.56 6.05
C ASN A 33 -47.03 -1.31 5.04
N ASP A 34 -48.35 -1.09 5.07
CA ASP A 34 -49.32 -1.75 4.19
C ASP A 34 -49.62 -0.92 2.92
N ALA A 35 -49.26 0.37 2.89
CA ALA A 35 -49.50 1.27 1.77
C ALA A 35 -48.75 0.80 0.50
N GLY A 36 -49.52 0.27 -0.45
CA GLY A 36 -49.00 -0.17 -1.74
C GLY A 36 -48.42 -1.59 -1.76
N ARG A 37 -48.66 -2.40 -0.70
CA ARG A 37 -48.38 -3.85 -0.66
C ARG A 37 -49.64 -4.70 -0.90
N GLY A 38 -50.46 -4.32 -1.88
CA GLY A 38 -51.64 -5.09 -2.26
C GLY A 38 -51.31 -6.49 -2.81
N GLU A 39 -52.30 -7.36 -2.97
CA GLU A 39 -52.10 -8.76 -3.40
C GLU A 39 -51.28 -8.90 -4.69
N LEU A 40 -51.47 -8.00 -5.67
CA LEU A 40 -50.71 -7.98 -6.91
C LEU A 40 -49.22 -7.67 -6.70
N TYR A 41 -48.89 -6.84 -5.71
CA TYR A 41 -47.51 -6.54 -5.34
C TYR A 41 -46.86 -7.75 -4.68
N GLN A 42 -47.52 -8.35 -3.69
CA GLN A 42 -47.01 -9.54 -2.99
C GLN A 42 -46.81 -10.72 -3.95
N LYS A 43 -47.73 -10.90 -4.89
CA LYS A 43 -47.60 -11.91 -5.95
C LYS A 43 -46.39 -11.65 -6.83
N ALA A 44 -46.21 -10.42 -7.30
CA ALA A 44 -45.06 -10.06 -8.12
C ALA A 44 -43.73 -10.23 -7.35
N GLU A 45 -43.71 -9.84 -6.07
CA GLU A 45 -42.55 -10.03 -5.19
C GLU A 45 -42.19 -11.51 -5.02
N GLY A 46 -43.20 -12.37 -4.80
CA GLY A 46 -43.03 -13.82 -4.72
C GLY A 46 -42.48 -14.43 -6.00
N GLU A 47 -43.05 -14.06 -7.16
CA GLU A 47 -42.59 -14.52 -8.47
C GLU A 47 -41.12 -14.09 -8.74
N ILE A 48 -40.73 -12.88 -8.36
CA ILE A 48 -39.34 -12.39 -8.50
C ILE A 48 -38.38 -13.18 -7.60
N LYS A 49 -38.76 -13.44 -6.34
CA LYS A 49 -37.96 -14.26 -5.41
C LYS A 49 -37.78 -15.69 -5.95
N GLU A 50 -38.83 -16.28 -6.50
CA GLU A 50 -38.73 -17.60 -7.15
C GLU A 50 -37.79 -17.60 -8.35
N VAL A 51 -37.85 -16.56 -9.19
CA VAL A 51 -36.93 -16.41 -10.33
C VAL A 51 -35.47 -16.31 -9.86
N ALA A 52 -35.20 -15.51 -8.83
CA ALA A 52 -33.86 -15.37 -8.26
C ALA A 52 -33.33 -16.71 -7.69
N ASN A 53 -34.19 -17.47 -7.01
CA ASN A 53 -33.79 -18.75 -6.39
C ASN A 53 -33.62 -19.89 -7.40
N ASN A 54 -34.50 -19.96 -8.40
CA ASN A 54 -34.52 -21.04 -9.39
C ASN A 54 -33.70 -20.74 -10.66
N LYS A 55 -33.07 -19.56 -10.74
CA LYS A 55 -32.28 -19.07 -11.90
C LYS A 55 -33.06 -19.07 -13.22
N ARG A 56 -34.38 -18.86 -13.17
CA ARG A 56 -35.27 -18.83 -14.34
C ARG A 56 -35.40 -17.42 -14.92
N PHE A 57 -34.27 -16.85 -15.36
CA PHE A 57 -34.20 -15.45 -15.77
C PHE A 57 -35.01 -15.12 -17.05
N GLU A 58 -35.37 -16.12 -17.85
CA GLU A 58 -36.13 -15.93 -19.09
C GLU A 58 -37.55 -15.38 -18.89
N VAL A 59 -38.10 -15.52 -17.67
CA VAL A 59 -39.44 -15.01 -17.34
C VAL A 59 -39.42 -13.52 -16.96
N LEU A 60 -38.24 -12.95 -16.68
CA LEU A 60 -38.12 -11.55 -16.22
C LEU A 60 -38.67 -10.53 -17.23
N PRO A 61 -38.36 -10.58 -18.54
CA PRO A 61 -38.83 -9.56 -19.47
C PRO A 61 -40.36 -9.44 -19.52
N SER A 62 -41.08 -10.57 -19.51
CA SER A 62 -42.55 -10.57 -19.54
C SER A 62 -43.17 -10.08 -18.23
N LEU A 63 -42.56 -10.43 -17.10
CA LEU A 63 -42.98 -10.01 -15.77
C LEU A 63 -42.77 -8.49 -15.56
N LEU A 64 -41.65 -7.95 -16.07
CA LEU A 64 -41.25 -6.55 -15.94
C LEU A 64 -42.02 -5.59 -16.85
N MET A 65 -42.91 -6.07 -17.73
CA MET A 65 -43.88 -5.21 -18.41
C MET A 65 -44.86 -4.55 -17.43
N LYS A 66 -45.12 -5.19 -16.29
CA LYS A 66 -46.04 -4.67 -15.26
C LYS A 66 -45.31 -3.68 -14.34
N ARG A 67 -45.85 -2.47 -14.22
CA ARG A 67 -45.34 -1.39 -13.33
C ARG A 67 -45.16 -1.87 -11.88
N VAL A 68 -46.10 -2.67 -11.38
CA VAL A 68 -46.07 -3.24 -10.02
C VAL A 68 -44.89 -4.18 -9.82
N ALA A 69 -44.55 -4.98 -10.85
CA ALA A 69 -43.43 -5.91 -10.79
C ALA A 69 -42.08 -5.18 -10.76
N VAL A 70 -41.91 -4.12 -11.54
CA VAL A 70 -40.70 -3.29 -11.50
C VAL A 70 -40.55 -2.61 -10.14
N ARG A 71 -41.64 -2.09 -9.56
CA ARG A 71 -41.64 -1.58 -8.18
C ARG A 71 -41.19 -2.66 -7.19
N ALA A 72 -41.78 -3.85 -7.24
CA ALA A 72 -41.40 -4.96 -6.36
C ALA A 72 -39.93 -5.36 -6.52
N LEU A 73 -39.42 -5.45 -7.75
CA LEU A 73 -38.01 -5.77 -8.02
C LEU A 73 -37.07 -4.74 -7.41
N THR A 74 -37.29 -3.45 -7.72
CA THR A 74 -36.43 -2.37 -7.21
C THR A 74 -36.50 -2.22 -5.69
N GLN A 75 -37.63 -2.56 -5.06
CA GLN A 75 -37.74 -2.63 -3.60
C GLN A 75 -36.96 -3.82 -3.04
N LEU A 76 -37.05 -4.99 -3.68
CA LEU A 76 -36.27 -6.17 -3.28
C LEU A 76 -34.77 -5.94 -3.38
N TRP A 77 -34.30 -5.10 -4.31
CA TRP A 77 -32.89 -4.70 -4.35
C TRP A 77 -32.44 -3.92 -3.11
N LEU A 78 -33.35 -3.21 -2.43
CA LEU A 78 -33.07 -2.52 -1.17
C LEU A 78 -33.19 -3.45 0.04
N ASP A 79 -34.22 -4.31 0.04
CA ASP A 79 -34.60 -5.08 1.22
C ASP A 79 -33.96 -6.48 1.29
N ASP A 80 -33.53 -7.05 0.16
CA ASP A 80 -33.02 -8.42 0.05
C ASP A 80 -31.66 -8.46 -0.69
N PRO A 81 -30.53 -8.49 0.06
CA PRO A 81 -29.18 -8.50 -0.51
C PRO A 81 -28.90 -9.70 -1.43
N GLU A 82 -29.57 -10.83 -1.24
CA GLU A 82 -29.39 -12.01 -2.09
C GLU A 82 -30.09 -11.83 -3.43
N VAL A 83 -31.28 -11.23 -3.44
CA VAL A 83 -31.96 -10.86 -4.69
C VAL A 83 -31.17 -9.79 -5.44
N LEU A 84 -30.66 -8.77 -4.72
CA LEU A 84 -29.76 -7.76 -5.29
C LEU A 84 -28.60 -8.42 -6.02
N LYS A 85 -27.76 -9.20 -5.32
CA LYS A 85 -26.57 -9.85 -5.88
C LYS A 85 -26.86 -10.76 -7.06
N LYS A 86 -28.01 -11.45 -7.07
CA LYS A 86 -28.36 -12.43 -8.13
C LYS A 86 -28.96 -11.79 -9.37
N LEU A 87 -29.71 -10.69 -9.22
CA LEU A 87 -30.49 -10.12 -10.32
C LEU A 87 -29.89 -8.83 -10.88
N ILE A 88 -29.27 -7.98 -10.06
CA ILE A 88 -28.81 -6.68 -10.54
C ILE A 88 -27.71 -6.84 -11.59
N SER A 89 -27.91 -6.23 -12.74
CA SER A 89 -26.94 -6.22 -13.84
C SER A 89 -27.27 -5.07 -14.79
N PRO A 90 -26.29 -4.57 -15.58
CA PRO A 90 -26.55 -3.55 -16.58
C PRO A 90 -27.63 -3.98 -17.58
N ARG A 91 -27.59 -5.25 -18.02
CA ARG A 91 -28.59 -5.82 -18.95
C ARG A 91 -30.00 -5.80 -18.37
N LEU A 92 -30.17 -6.12 -17.09
CA LEU A 92 -31.49 -6.11 -16.47
C LEU A 92 -32.02 -4.68 -16.31
N LEU A 93 -31.15 -3.70 -16.06
CA LEU A 93 -31.54 -2.28 -16.05
C LEU A 93 -32.06 -1.84 -17.42
N ASP A 94 -31.37 -2.22 -18.50
CA ASP A 94 -31.81 -1.95 -19.88
C ASP A 94 -33.19 -2.56 -20.15
N VAL A 95 -33.39 -3.85 -19.79
CA VAL A 95 -34.69 -4.55 -19.93
C VAL A 95 -35.79 -3.84 -19.15
N ILE A 96 -35.51 -3.38 -17.93
CA ILE A 96 -36.48 -2.63 -17.12
C ILE A 96 -36.88 -1.32 -17.80
N VAL A 97 -35.91 -0.57 -18.34
CA VAL A 97 -36.15 0.71 -19.02
C VAL A 97 -36.93 0.51 -20.31
N GLU A 98 -36.56 -0.49 -21.12
CA GLU A 98 -37.26 -0.86 -22.36
C GLU A 98 -38.70 -1.32 -22.10
N ALA A 99 -38.94 -2.11 -21.06
CA ALA A 99 -40.28 -2.59 -20.71
C ALA A 99 -41.20 -1.49 -20.16
N GLN A 100 -40.63 -0.39 -19.65
CA GLN A 100 -41.36 0.64 -18.91
C GLN A 100 -41.51 1.97 -19.66
N GLN A 101 -41.36 1.97 -20.98
CA GLN A 101 -41.47 3.17 -21.82
C GLN A 101 -42.76 3.99 -21.53
N PRO A 102 -42.71 5.33 -21.61
CA PRO A 102 -41.55 6.15 -22.00
C PRO A 102 -40.53 6.39 -20.87
N ARG A 103 -40.86 6.03 -19.62
CA ARG A 103 -40.03 6.26 -18.43
C ARG A 103 -40.43 5.37 -17.25
N LEU A 104 -39.53 5.21 -16.30
CA LEU A 104 -39.82 4.57 -15.02
C LEU A 104 -40.87 5.35 -14.20
N GLY A 105 -41.62 4.59 -13.40
CA GLY A 105 -42.46 5.17 -12.36
C GLY A 105 -41.61 5.85 -11.29
N ARG A 106 -42.19 6.82 -10.59
CA ARG A 106 -41.49 7.60 -9.55
C ARG A 106 -40.90 6.71 -8.44
N VAL A 107 -41.68 5.74 -7.95
CA VAL A 107 -41.23 4.84 -6.86
C VAL A 107 -40.06 3.94 -7.30
N PRO A 108 -40.13 3.20 -8.42
CA PRO A 108 -38.95 2.47 -8.92
C PRO A 108 -37.70 3.35 -9.11
N LEU A 109 -37.86 4.57 -9.61
CA LEU A 109 -36.73 5.48 -9.79
C LEU A 109 -36.12 5.91 -8.45
N LEU A 110 -36.96 6.26 -7.46
CA LEU A 110 -36.51 6.58 -6.10
C LEU A 110 -35.79 5.38 -5.45
N ASN A 111 -36.29 4.16 -5.66
CA ASN A 111 -35.66 2.96 -5.12
C ASN A 111 -34.26 2.74 -5.73
N ILE A 112 -34.10 2.95 -7.05
CA ILE A 112 -32.79 2.84 -7.70
C ILE A 112 -31.85 3.97 -7.25
N LEU A 113 -32.36 5.20 -7.05
CA LEU A 113 -31.60 6.31 -6.47
C LEU A 113 -31.13 5.97 -5.06
N GLN A 114 -32.02 5.49 -4.22
CA GLN A 114 -31.70 5.08 -2.85
C GLN A 114 -30.64 3.99 -2.85
N LEU A 115 -30.78 2.96 -3.69
CA LEU A 115 -29.78 1.92 -3.87
C LEU A 115 -28.43 2.51 -4.29
N TYR A 116 -28.43 3.47 -5.21
CA TYR A 116 -27.23 4.14 -5.67
C TYR A 116 -26.48 4.85 -4.53
N PHE A 117 -27.18 5.63 -3.70
CA PHE A 117 -26.56 6.32 -2.58
C PHE A 117 -26.20 5.38 -1.42
N GLN A 118 -26.95 4.29 -1.23
CA GLN A 118 -26.69 3.27 -0.23
C GLN A 118 -25.46 2.42 -0.55
N GLU A 119 -25.26 2.03 -1.81
CA GLU A 119 -24.18 1.11 -2.21
C GLU A 119 -23.02 1.81 -2.93
N PHE A 120 -23.30 2.83 -3.76
CA PHE A 120 -22.31 3.64 -4.49
C PHE A 120 -21.13 2.86 -5.10
N ASP A 121 -19.92 2.93 -4.52
CA ASP A 121 -18.72 2.23 -5.01
C ASP A 121 -18.77 0.72 -4.76
N ASN A 122 -19.61 0.24 -3.85
CA ASN A 122 -19.83 -1.19 -3.65
C ASN A 122 -20.61 -1.82 -4.81
N LEU A 123 -21.34 -1.04 -5.61
CA LEU A 123 -22.04 -1.56 -6.79
C LEU A 123 -21.07 -2.20 -7.79
N ASP A 124 -19.85 -1.68 -7.90
CA ASP A 124 -18.81 -2.22 -8.78
C ASP A 124 -18.14 -3.50 -8.23
N ARG A 125 -18.40 -3.84 -6.95
CA ARG A 125 -17.92 -5.08 -6.33
C ARG A 125 -18.92 -6.24 -6.48
N LEU A 126 -20.15 -5.95 -6.88
CA LEU A 126 -21.16 -6.97 -7.13
C LEU A 126 -20.75 -7.80 -8.35
N PRO A 127 -20.96 -9.13 -8.32
CA PRO A 127 -20.60 -10.00 -9.43
C PRO A 127 -21.46 -9.68 -10.66
N SER A 128 -20.96 -8.82 -11.54
CA SER A 128 -21.59 -8.51 -12.83
C SER A 128 -20.98 -9.38 -13.94
N SER A 129 -21.82 -9.91 -14.82
CA SER A 129 -21.43 -10.70 -15.99
C SER A 129 -20.99 -9.83 -17.19
N SER A 130 -20.79 -8.52 -16.99
CA SER A 130 -20.31 -7.58 -17.99
C SER A 130 -18.97 -6.94 -17.60
N ASP A 131 -18.07 -6.72 -18.56
CA ASP A 131 -16.75 -6.07 -18.40
C ASP A 131 -16.81 -4.56 -18.03
N GLY A 132 -17.95 -4.02 -17.62
CA GLY A 132 -18.17 -2.60 -17.32
C GLY A 132 -18.64 -2.31 -15.89
N SER A 133 -18.50 -1.06 -15.44
CA SER A 133 -18.95 -0.59 -14.12
C SER A 133 -20.48 -0.60 -14.01
N LEU A 134 -21.00 -1.31 -13.01
CA LEU A 134 -22.43 -1.32 -12.70
C LEU A 134 -22.87 0.05 -12.17
N ARG A 135 -22.03 0.70 -11.35
CA ARG A 135 -22.27 2.05 -10.84
C ARG A 135 -22.49 3.04 -11.98
N GLU A 136 -21.61 3.05 -12.98
CA GLU A 136 -21.74 3.94 -14.16
C GLU A 136 -22.97 3.63 -15.00
N SER A 137 -23.36 2.36 -15.10
CA SER A 137 -24.56 1.94 -15.82
C SER A 137 -25.83 2.44 -15.13
N ILE A 138 -25.87 2.35 -13.79
CA ILE A 138 -26.95 2.91 -12.97
C ILE A 138 -26.95 4.44 -13.07
N GLU A 139 -25.80 5.10 -12.97
CA GLU A 139 -25.64 6.54 -13.13
C GLU A 139 -26.26 7.04 -14.45
N LYS A 140 -25.88 6.45 -15.59
CA LYS A 140 -26.45 6.80 -16.91
C LYS A 140 -27.96 6.59 -16.96
N THR A 141 -28.44 5.48 -16.42
CA THR A 141 -29.87 5.16 -16.37
C THR A 141 -30.64 6.18 -15.54
N LEU A 142 -30.12 6.55 -14.37
CA LEU A 142 -30.73 7.51 -13.46
C LEU A 142 -30.81 8.90 -14.11
N ILE A 143 -29.75 9.35 -14.77
CA ILE A 143 -29.72 10.64 -15.48
C ILE A 143 -30.76 10.67 -16.60
N ASP A 144 -30.79 9.65 -17.45
CA ASP A 144 -31.77 9.54 -18.54
C ASP A 144 -33.21 9.53 -18.01
N GLN A 145 -33.51 8.71 -17.01
CA GLN A 145 -34.86 8.53 -16.48
C GLN A 145 -35.35 9.73 -15.65
N ALA A 146 -34.47 10.39 -14.90
CA ALA A 146 -34.80 11.59 -14.14
C ALA A 146 -35.16 12.76 -15.08
N SER A 147 -34.42 12.93 -16.19
CA SER A 147 -34.69 13.99 -17.18
C SER A 147 -36.08 13.90 -17.83
N LYS A 148 -36.67 12.70 -17.86
CA LYS A 148 -38.00 12.42 -18.44
C LYS A 148 -39.15 12.71 -17.47
N ILE A 149 -38.88 13.01 -16.20
CA ILE A 149 -39.90 13.36 -15.21
C ILE A 149 -40.10 14.87 -15.18
N LYS A 150 -41.33 15.32 -15.47
CA LYS A 150 -41.70 16.73 -15.29
C LYS A 150 -41.84 17.04 -13.80
N VAL A 151 -41.02 17.95 -13.30
CA VAL A 151 -41.10 18.45 -11.92
C VAL A 151 -42.30 19.40 -11.82
N VAL A 152 -43.29 19.05 -10.99
CA VAL A 152 -44.42 19.93 -10.65
C VAL A 152 -43.96 20.79 -9.47
N LYS A 153 -43.81 22.10 -9.70
CA LYS A 153 -43.18 23.05 -8.77
C LYS A 153 -43.98 23.38 -7.50
N GLU A 154 -45.16 22.81 -7.29
CA GLU A 154 -46.16 23.48 -6.45
C GLU A 154 -46.22 23.10 -4.96
N GLU A 155 -45.62 22.02 -4.44
CA GLU A 155 -45.95 21.62 -3.04
C GLU A 155 -44.85 21.06 -2.11
N LEU A 156 -43.58 20.94 -2.51
CA LEU A 156 -42.56 20.39 -1.60
C LEU A 156 -41.48 21.41 -1.26
N ALA A 157 -41.49 21.88 0.00
CA ALA A 157 -40.52 22.80 0.59
C ALA A 157 -39.12 22.17 0.82
N ILE A 158 -38.92 20.92 0.41
CA ILE A 158 -37.66 20.16 0.48
C ILE A 158 -37.35 19.71 -0.95
N ASP A 159 -36.14 20.00 -1.42
CA ASP A 159 -35.66 19.56 -2.73
C ASP A 159 -35.74 18.03 -2.81
N ASP A 160 -36.65 17.54 -3.66
CA ASP A 160 -36.86 16.11 -3.93
C ASP A 160 -35.63 15.49 -4.60
N LEU A 161 -35.21 14.30 -4.19
CA LEU A 161 -33.97 13.64 -4.67
C LEU A 161 -33.95 13.48 -6.21
N ILE A 162 -35.10 13.20 -6.83
CA ILE A 162 -35.22 13.15 -8.30
C ILE A 162 -34.93 14.52 -8.93
N ASP A 163 -35.43 15.59 -8.34
CA ASP A 163 -35.24 16.95 -8.83
C ASP A 163 -33.78 17.40 -8.64
N VAL A 164 -33.17 17.07 -7.49
CA VAL A 164 -31.74 17.33 -7.26
C VAL A 164 -30.88 16.64 -8.31
N VAL A 165 -31.13 15.35 -8.57
CA VAL A 165 -30.40 14.60 -9.61
C VAL A 165 -30.64 15.18 -10.99
N ASN A 166 -31.86 15.61 -11.31
CA ASN A 166 -32.14 16.27 -12.58
C ASN A 166 -31.41 17.62 -12.74
N ARG A 167 -31.24 18.37 -11.64
CA ARG A 167 -30.55 19.67 -11.63
C ARG A 167 -29.02 19.55 -11.56
N GLN A 168 -28.50 18.50 -10.93
CA GLN A 168 -27.09 18.34 -10.57
C GLN A 168 -26.48 17.03 -11.11
N SER A 169 -27.08 16.47 -12.17
CA SER A 169 -26.71 15.18 -12.77
C SER A 169 -25.24 15.09 -13.15
N ASP A 170 -24.66 16.20 -13.57
CA ASP A 170 -23.31 16.28 -14.13
C ASP A 170 -22.22 15.92 -13.13
N TRP A 171 -22.52 15.95 -11.83
CA TRP A 171 -21.51 15.69 -10.81
C TRP A 171 -22.00 14.86 -9.62
N ILE A 172 -23.27 14.99 -9.17
CA ILE A 172 -23.71 14.37 -7.91
C ILE A 172 -23.69 12.84 -7.96
N LEU A 173 -23.96 12.26 -9.14
CA LEU A 173 -23.93 10.81 -9.34
C LEU A 173 -22.56 10.32 -9.80
N THR A 174 -21.58 11.18 -10.05
CA THR A 174 -20.26 10.73 -10.53
C THR A 174 -19.43 10.11 -9.40
N VAL A 175 -18.34 9.41 -9.75
CA VAL A 175 -17.37 8.90 -8.76
C VAL A 175 -16.75 10.02 -7.91
N ASP A 176 -16.64 11.22 -8.48
CA ASP A 176 -16.11 12.42 -7.82
C ASP A 176 -17.19 13.20 -7.04
N GLY A 177 -18.46 12.79 -7.14
CA GLY A 177 -19.60 13.44 -6.50
C GLY A 177 -19.41 13.71 -5.00
N PRO A 178 -18.99 12.71 -4.19
CA PRO A 178 -18.73 12.91 -2.77
C PRO A 178 -17.69 14.00 -2.48
N SER A 179 -16.60 14.02 -3.26
CA SER A 179 -15.55 15.04 -3.09
C SER A 179 -16.05 16.43 -3.44
N GLN A 180 -16.86 16.55 -4.50
CA GLN A 180 -17.42 17.83 -4.92
C GLN A 180 -18.44 18.36 -3.91
N LEU A 181 -19.28 17.48 -3.35
CA LEU A 181 -20.24 17.85 -2.30
C LEU A 181 -19.54 18.38 -1.06
N VAL A 182 -18.45 17.73 -0.63
CA VAL A 182 -17.66 18.20 0.52
C VAL A 182 -16.95 19.50 0.22
N LYS A 183 -16.37 19.68 -0.98
CA LYS A 183 -15.78 20.96 -1.40
C LYS A 183 -16.81 22.08 -1.37
N TYR A 184 -18.04 21.80 -1.80
CA TYR A 184 -19.14 22.75 -1.71
C TYR A 184 -19.42 23.14 -0.24
N ALA A 185 -19.52 22.16 0.66
CA ALA A 185 -19.73 22.41 2.09
C ALA A 185 -18.63 23.30 2.69
N VAL A 186 -17.36 22.95 2.42
CA VAL A 186 -16.19 23.69 2.93
C VAL A 186 -16.13 25.10 2.35
N ASN A 187 -16.29 25.26 1.03
CA ASN A 187 -16.19 26.58 0.38
C ASN A 187 -17.30 27.53 0.82
N ASN A 188 -18.50 27.01 1.13
CA ASN A 188 -19.63 27.81 1.58
C ASN A 188 -19.72 27.91 3.12
N SER A 189 -18.77 27.33 3.85
CA SER A 189 -18.76 27.31 5.34
C SER A 189 -20.05 26.76 5.97
N ILE A 190 -20.70 25.80 5.29
CA ILE A 190 -21.90 25.12 5.80
C ILE A 190 -21.54 23.72 6.30
N SER A 191 -22.35 23.18 7.21
CA SER A 191 -22.11 21.83 7.73
C SER A 191 -22.37 20.76 6.66
N LEU A 192 -21.76 19.58 6.80
CA LEU A 192 -22.02 18.46 5.91
C LEU A 192 -23.50 18.01 5.98
N GLN A 193 -24.10 18.05 7.17
CA GLN A 193 -25.51 17.71 7.38
C GLN A 193 -26.46 18.72 6.69
N GLU A 194 -26.17 20.01 6.79
CA GLU A 194 -26.90 21.05 6.07
C GLU A 194 -26.73 20.91 4.55
N THR A 195 -25.55 20.49 4.11
CA THR A 195 -25.30 20.17 2.70
C THR A 195 -26.16 18.98 2.25
N PHE A 196 -26.23 17.90 3.03
CA PHE A 196 -27.13 16.78 2.73
C PHE A 196 -28.60 17.20 2.67
N SER A 197 -29.05 18.07 3.59
CA SER A 197 -30.38 18.66 3.55
C SER A 197 -30.64 19.42 2.26
N ARG A 198 -29.69 20.28 1.87
CA ARG A 198 -29.80 21.12 0.67
C ARG A 198 -29.84 20.31 -0.64
N PHE A 199 -29.19 19.16 -0.68
CA PHE A 199 -29.18 18.28 -1.84
C PHE A 199 -30.16 17.09 -1.72
N GLY A 200 -31.16 17.16 -0.83
CA GLY A 200 -32.20 16.14 -0.75
C GLY A 200 -31.70 14.76 -0.32
N LEU A 201 -30.54 14.69 0.34
CA LEU A 201 -29.88 13.44 0.76
C LEU A 201 -30.27 13.01 2.19
N LEU A 202 -31.09 13.79 2.90
CA LEU A 202 -31.65 13.40 4.20
C LEU A 202 -32.57 12.19 4.01
N GLY A 203 -32.14 11.02 4.47
CA GLY A 203 -32.80 9.73 4.22
C GLY A 203 -31.91 8.71 3.51
N VAL A 204 -30.85 9.17 2.83
CA VAL A 204 -29.76 8.32 2.28
C VAL A 204 -28.39 8.69 2.88
N ASP A 205 -28.38 9.54 3.89
CA ASP A 205 -27.21 10.03 4.61
C ASP A 205 -26.53 8.98 5.51
N GLY A 206 -27.19 7.83 5.70
CA GLY A 206 -26.61 6.62 6.29
C GLY A 206 -25.97 5.66 5.28
N GLY A 207 -26.02 5.98 3.98
CA GLY A 207 -25.51 5.14 2.90
C GLY A 207 -24.03 5.33 2.58
N ARG A 208 -23.49 4.45 1.74
CA ARG A 208 -22.08 4.42 1.34
C ARG A 208 -21.58 5.72 0.72
N TYR A 209 -22.40 6.41 -0.08
CA TYR A 209 -22.04 7.71 -0.66
C TYR A 209 -21.71 8.75 0.43
N SER A 210 -22.49 8.74 1.50
CA SER A 210 -22.40 9.67 2.61
C SER A 210 -21.21 9.37 3.51
N ASP A 211 -20.88 8.09 3.69
CA ASP A 211 -19.64 7.68 4.38
C ASP A 211 -18.39 8.18 3.64
N ILE A 212 -18.39 8.13 2.31
CA ILE A 212 -17.29 8.66 1.50
C ILE A 212 -17.25 10.20 1.59
N CYS A 213 -18.40 10.87 1.67
CA CYS A 213 -18.43 12.31 1.96
C CYS A 213 -17.79 12.62 3.32
N ARG A 214 -18.12 11.86 4.37
CA ARG A 214 -17.49 12.02 5.69
C ARG A 214 -15.98 11.79 5.62
N ALA A 215 -15.54 10.77 4.90
CA ALA A 215 -14.13 10.49 4.66
C ALA A 215 -13.40 11.66 3.98
N HIS A 216 -13.97 12.23 2.93
CA HIS A 216 -13.42 13.43 2.28
C HIS A 216 -13.37 14.63 3.23
N TYR A 217 -14.40 14.82 4.05
CA TYR A 217 -14.41 15.88 5.06
C TYR A 217 -13.32 15.67 6.12
N TYR A 218 -13.08 14.44 6.54
CA TYR A 218 -11.98 14.07 7.45
C TYR A 218 -10.61 14.35 6.83
N LEU A 219 -10.39 14.08 5.54
CA LEU A 219 -9.16 14.44 4.85
C LEU A 219 -8.92 15.97 4.84
N GLU A 220 -9.97 16.79 4.73
CA GLU A 220 -9.84 18.24 4.84
C GLU A 220 -9.47 18.67 6.27
N LYS A 221 -10.04 18.02 7.29
CA LYS A 221 -9.69 18.28 8.69
C LYS A 221 -8.27 17.82 9.04
N LEU A 222 -7.79 16.74 8.43
CA LEU A 222 -6.46 16.18 8.63
C LEU A 222 -5.34 17.20 8.38
N LYS A 223 -5.58 18.18 7.49
CA LYS A 223 -4.65 19.28 7.20
C LYS A 223 -4.37 20.18 8.40
N TYR A 224 -5.24 20.17 9.41
CA TYR A 224 -5.18 21.05 10.58
C TYR A 224 -4.98 20.33 11.91
N VAL A 225 -4.94 18.99 11.91
CA VAL A 225 -4.74 18.16 13.13
C VAL A 225 -3.38 18.44 13.77
N ASP A 226 -3.27 18.46 15.10
CA ASP A 226 -1.97 18.60 15.77
C ASP A 226 -1.04 17.41 15.44
N GLU A 227 0.25 17.69 15.25
CA GLU A 227 1.21 16.64 14.88
C GLU A 227 1.58 15.70 16.04
N ASN A 228 1.39 16.12 17.30
CA ASN A 228 1.84 15.38 18.48
C ASN A 228 0.71 14.63 19.20
N GLU A 229 -0.54 14.77 18.74
CA GLU A 229 -1.71 14.20 19.40
C GLU A 229 -2.48 13.23 18.50
N TRP A 230 -3.09 12.21 19.11
CA TRP A 230 -3.98 11.30 18.41
C TRP A 230 -5.32 11.99 18.19
N SER A 231 -5.73 12.15 16.94
CA SER A 231 -7.03 12.71 16.59
C SER A 231 -8.06 11.59 16.43
N PRO A 232 -9.32 11.79 16.87
CA PRO A 232 -10.43 10.86 16.58
C PRO A 232 -10.64 10.61 15.08
N ILE A 233 -10.16 11.51 14.22
CA ILE A 233 -10.19 11.34 12.76
C ILE A 233 -9.38 10.12 12.31
N PHE A 234 -8.31 9.76 13.05
CA PHE A 234 -7.50 8.60 12.72
C PHE A 234 -8.28 7.30 12.86
N ASP A 235 -9.14 7.16 13.87
CA ASP A 235 -9.95 5.96 14.11
C ASP A 235 -10.92 5.71 12.94
N GLU A 236 -11.55 6.78 12.45
CA GLU A 236 -12.43 6.74 11.28
C GLU A 236 -11.67 6.37 10.00
N LEU A 237 -10.50 6.98 9.78
CA LEU A 237 -9.68 6.71 8.59
C LEU A 237 -9.05 5.31 8.60
N LEU A 238 -8.91 4.66 9.76
CA LEU A 238 -8.41 3.29 9.88
C LEU A 238 -9.46 2.23 9.52
N HIS A 239 -10.75 2.57 9.47
CA HIS A 239 -11.79 1.62 9.08
C HIS A 239 -11.53 1.13 7.64
N GLN A 240 -11.61 -0.19 7.40
CA GLN A 240 -11.24 -0.76 6.10
C GLN A 240 -12.13 -0.24 4.97
N ASP A 241 -13.43 -0.08 5.24
CA ASP A 241 -14.37 0.45 4.25
C ASP A 241 -14.08 1.91 3.91
N VAL A 242 -13.57 2.69 4.86
CA VAL A 242 -13.21 4.10 4.65
C VAL A 242 -11.88 4.20 3.91
N SER A 243 -10.80 3.64 4.48
CA SER A 243 -9.46 3.68 3.91
C SER A 243 -9.38 3.12 2.49
N ARG A 244 -10.17 2.07 2.19
CA ARG A 244 -10.19 1.44 0.86
C ARG A 244 -11.16 2.08 -0.13
N ALA A 245 -11.97 3.05 0.30
CA ALA A 245 -12.87 3.76 -0.60
C ALA A 245 -12.09 4.45 -1.73
N PRO A 246 -12.63 4.50 -2.96
CA PRO A 246 -11.99 5.18 -4.08
C PRO A 246 -11.80 6.66 -3.76
N TYR A 247 -10.66 7.21 -4.19
CA TYR A 247 -10.34 8.62 -4.07
C TYR A 247 -9.98 9.17 -5.43
N ARG A 248 -10.87 9.97 -5.98
CA ARG A 248 -10.80 10.49 -7.35
C ARG A 248 -10.75 9.39 -8.42
N SER A 249 -10.77 9.80 -9.68
CA SER A 249 -10.73 8.92 -10.85
C SER A 249 -9.39 8.22 -11.11
N GLU A 250 -8.31 8.54 -10.38
CA GLU A 250 -6.94 8.03 -10.63
C GLU A 250 -6.63 6.67 -9.98
N GLY A 251 -7.63 5.90 -9.56
CA GLY A 251 -7.42 4.58 -8.91
C GLY A 251 -6.77 4.66 -7.52
N LYS A 252 -6.64 5.86 -6.96
CA LYS A 252 -6.22 6.09 -5.56
C LYS A 252 -7.37 5.78 -4.61
N ARG A 253 -7.03 5.71 -3.31
CA ARG A 253 -7.98 5.44 -2.23
C ARG A 253 -7.87 6.50 -1.15
N ILE A 254 -8.88 6.63 -0.31
CA ILE A 254 -8.90 7.60 0.79
C ILE A 254 -7.66 7.43 1.69
N GLY A 255 -7.27 6.20 2.01
CA GLY A 255 -6.08 5.94 2.81
C GLY A 255 -4.78 6.44 2.15
N HIS A 256 -4.68 6.38 0.81
CA HIS A 256 -3.54 6.97 0.10
C HIS A 256 -3.51 8.49 0.26
N ALA A 257 -4.65 9.16 0.11
CA ALA A 257 -4.74 10.60 0.29
C ALA A 257 -4.39 11.02 1.74
N ALA A 258 -4.82 10.24 2.73
CA ALA A 258 -4.45 10.47 4.13
C ALA A 258 -2.94 10.37 4.34
N LEU A 259 -2.29 9.33 3.80
CA LEU A 259 -0.83 9.16 3.87
C LEU A 259 -0.10 10.31 3.16
N GLU A 260 -0.53 10.71 1.95
CA GLU A 260 0.07 11.84 1.24
C GLU A 260 0.00 13.13 2.06
N ILE A 261 -1.17 13.46 2.63
CA ILE A 261 -1.36 14.67 3.43
C ILE A 261 -0.43 14.68 4.65
N LEU A 262 -0.38 13.58 5.40
CA LEU A 262 0.45 13.52 6.60
C LEU A 262 1.94 13.53 6.26
N ILE A 263 2.36 12.75 5.25
CA ILE A 263 3.77 12.64 4.88
C ILE A 263 4.31 13.97 4.36
N ASP A 264 3.53 14.69 3.55
CA ASP A 264 3.96 15.93 2.92
C ASP A 264 3.97 17.11 3.89
N ARG A 265 3.15 17.06 4.94
CA ARG A 265 2.99 18.16 5.90
C ARG A 265 4.17 18.36 6.85
N VAL A 266 4.90 17.29 7.17
CA VAL A 266 5.97 17.33 8.19
C VAL A 266 7.33 16.95 7.62
N ALA A 267 8.40 17.54 8.14
CA ALA A 267 9.75 17.07 7.84
C ALA A 267 10.05 15.74 8.55
N GLU A 268 9.57 15.62 9.79
CA GLU A 268 9.68 14.44 10.64
C GLU A 268 8.34 14.16 11.32
N ALA A 269 7.84 12.94 11.20
CA ALA A 269 6.58 12.55 11.83
C ALA A 269 6.77 12.22 13.31
N SER A 270 5.79 12.60 14.13
CA SER A 270 5.71 12.14 15.52
C SER A 270 5.49 10.63 15.61
N GLU A 271 5.70 10.05 16.79
CA GLU A 271 5.43 8.63 17.04
C GLU A 271 3.96 8.29 16.76
N THR A 272 3.04 9.15 17.21
CA THR A 272 1.59 9.01 17.01
C THR A 272 1.22 8.92 15.54
N TRP A 273 1.81 9.78 14.70
CA TRP A 273 1.56 9.75 13.26
C TRP A 273 2.23 8.55 12.59
N GLN A 274 3.44 8.17 13.00
CA GLN A 274 4.09 6.94 12.53
C GLN A 274 3.23 5.71 12.86
N ASP A 275 2.66 5.63 14.05
CA ASP A 275 1.77 4.56 14.48
C ASP A 275 0.49 4.49 13.65
N PHE A 276 -0.13 5.64 13.34
CA PHE A 276 -1.26 5.70 12.41
C PHE A 276 -0.87 5.16 11.02
N MET A 277 0.25 5.63 10.46
CA MET A 277 0.72 5.19 9.14
C MET A 277 1.00 3.68 9.11
N LEU A 278 1.65 3.14 10.15
CA LEU A 278 1.92 1.71 10.28
C LEU A 278 0.62 0.90 10.45
N SER A 279 -0.35 1.42 11.19
CA SER A 279 -1.65 0.76 11.39
C SER A 279 -2.47 0.72 10.09
N LEU A 280 -2.35 1.76 9.26
CA LEU A 280 -3.07 1.88 7.99
C LEU A 280 -2.42 1.05 6.86
N ALA A 281 -1.11 1.20 6.67
CA ALA A 281 -0.40 0.72 5.47
C ALA A 281 0.64 -0.39 5.76
N GLY A 282 0.93 -0.68 7.02
CA GLY A 282 2.01 -1.57 7.44
C GLY A 282 3.39 -0.96 7.23
N ASP A 283 4.45 -1.75 7.47
CA ASP A 283 5.83 -1.26 7.41
C ASP A 283 6.33 -1.07 5.95
N PRO A 284 6.76 0.13 5.53
CA PRO A 284 7.26 0.40 4.16
C PRO A 284 8.63 -0.21 3.86
N ARG A 285 9.33 -0.75 4.87
CA ARG A 285 10.66 -1.33 4.70
C ARG A 285 10.62 -2.78 4.20
N VAL A 286 9.43 -3.39 4.16
CA VAL A 286 9.24 -4.71 3.55
C VAL A 286 9.52 -4.68 2.03
N SER A 287 9.73 -5.86 1.45
CA SER A 287 9.97 -6.01 0.02
C SER A 287 8.83 -5.45 -0.83
N SER A 288 9.15 -4.81 -1.95
CA SER A 288 8.16 -4.30 -2.91
C SER A 288 7.27 -5.37 -3.55
N ARG A 289 7.62 -6.66 -3.35
CA ARG A 289 6.81 -7.80 -3.80
C ARG A 289 5.63 -8.09 -2.86
N VAL A 290 5.71 -7.67 -1.60
CA VAL A 290 4.68 -7.93 -0.58
C VAL A 290 3.38 -7.22 -0.97
N LYS A 291 2.25 -7.90 -0.78
CA LYS A 291 0.92 -7.37 -1.18
C LYS A 291 0.63 -6.02 -0.51
N SER A 292 0.88 -5.89 0.80
CA SER A 292 0.67 -4.63 1.53
C SER A 292 1.48 -3.47 0.95
N TYR A 293 2.74 -3.70 0.59
CA TYR A 293 3.58 -2.68 -0.04
C TYR A 293 3.02 -2.23 -1.38
N ARG A 294 2.68 -3.17 -2.26
CA ARG A 294 2.09 -2.84 -3.57
C ARG A 294 0.76 -2.13 -3.45
N GLU A 295 -0.02 -2.48 -2.43
CA GLU A 295 -1.35 -1.94 -2.21
C GLU A 295 -1.32 -0.53 -1.66
N TRP A 296 -0.40 -0.21 -0.73
CA TRP A 296 -0.43 1.06 0.02
C TRP A 296 0.76 1.99 -0.22
N TRP A 297 1.97 1.44 -0.39
CA TRP A 297 3.20 2.22 -0.45
C TRP A 297 3.62 2.54 -1.88
N ALA A 298 3.49 1.58 -2.81
CA ALA A 298 3.86 1.77 -4.21
C ALA A 298 3.11 2.94 -4.89
N PRO A 299 1.81 3.19 -4.63
CA PRO A 299 1.10 4.31 -5.24
C PRO A 299 1.57 5.71 -4.79
N LEU A 300 2.27 5.81 -3.64
CA LEU A 300 2.72 7.09 -3.06
C LEU A 300 4.00 7.64 -3.71
N GLY A 301 4.75 6.77 -4.40
CA GLY A 301 6.04 7.06 -5.01
C GLY A 301 7.23 6.94 -4.05
N GLU A 302 8.41 6.63 -4.60
CA GLU A 302 9.63 6.34 -3.84
C GLU A 302 10.07 7.48 -2.90
N MET A 303 9.84 8.73 -3.27
CA MET A 303 10.23 9.89 -2.46
C MET A 303 9.54 9.89 -1.07
N ARG A 304 8.23 9.61 -1.03
CA ARG A 304 7.47 9.54 0.22
C ARG A 304 7.82 8.29 1.02
N VAL A 305 7.97 7.15 0.33
CA VAL A 305 8.39 5.89 0.96
C VAL A 305 9.74 6.07 1.66
N GLU A 306 10.73 6.66 0.99
CA GLU A 306 12.06 6.85 1.55
C GLU A 306 12.05 7.81 2.75
N LYS A 307 11.21 8.85 2.70
CA LYS A 307 10.99 9.75 3.82
C LYS A 307 10.49 9.00 5.07
N VAL A 308 9.47 8.15 4.91
CA VAL A 308 8.93 7.33 6.01
C VAL A 308 9.95 6.30 6.49
N ARG A 309 10.69 5.64 5.59
CA ARG A 309 11.77 4.72 5.96
C ARG A 309 12.85 5.41 6.80
N GLY A 310 13.18 6.66 6.48
CA GLY A 310 14.10 7.48 7.26
C GLY A 310 13.59 7.75 8.68
N TRP A 311 12.30 8.06 8.84
CA TRP A 311 11.68 8.26 10.16
C TRP A 311 11.73 6.99 11.02
N LEU A 312 11.31 5.85 10.46
CA LEU A 312 11.36 4.56 11.16
C LEU A 312 12.80 4.15 11.49
N SER A 313 13.76 4.48 10.62
CA SER A 313 15.18 4.22 10.86
C SER A 313 15.74 5.02 12.04
N LYS A 314 15.31 6.29 12.15
CA LYS A 314 15.63 7.13 13.30
C LYS A 314 15.00 6.58 14.59
N GLN A 315 13.75 6.13 14.50
CA GLN A 315 13.02 5.55 15.64
C GLN A 315 13.73 4.28 16.14
N ASP A 316 14.07 3.34 15.26
CA ASP A 316 14.83 2.12 15.60
C ASP A 316 16.13 2.45 16.34
N LEU A 317 16.90 3.42 15.82
CA LEU A 317 18.15 3.85 16.43
C LEU A 317 17.92 4.41 17.84
N ARG A 318 16.89 5.25 18.01
CA ARG A 318 16.53 5.82 19.31
C ARG A 318 16.11 4.73 20.29
N LEU A 319 15.28 3.78 19.88
CA LEU A 319 14.85 2.65 20.73
C LEU A 319 16.03 1.76 21.13
N PHE A 320 16.95 1.49 20.20
CA PHE A 320 18.18 0.76 20.49
C PHE A 320 19.05 1.48 21.53
N LEU A 321 19.29 2.79 21.36
CA LEU A 321 20.10 3.59 22.27
C LEU A 321 19.47 3.70 23.66
N GLN A 322 18.14 3.85 23.74
CA GLN A 322 17.42 3.87 25.02
C GLN A 322 17.50 2.52 25.73
N ALA A 323 17.30 1.41 25.01
CA ALA A 323 17.45 0.06 25.57
C ALA A 323 18.87 -0.17 26.11
N LEU A 324 19.88 0.37 25.42
CA LEU A 324 21.28 0.30 25.82
C LEU A 324 21.57 1.08 27.11
N GLU A 325 21.08 2.32 27.20
CA GLU A 325 21.24 3.20 28.37
C GLU A 325 20.58 2.59 29.61
N GLN A 326 19.32 2.17 29.47
CA GLN A 326 18.53 1.57 30.56
C GLN A 326 19.16 0.27 31.07
N TYR A 327 19.70 -0.58 30.18
CA TYR A 327 20.42 -1.78 30.60
C TYR A 327 21.65 -1.42 31.44
N GLY A 328 22.43 -0.41 31.03
CA GLY A 328 23.59 0.06 31.77
C GLY A 328 23.24 0.58 33.16
N GLU A 329 22.14 1.33 33.27
CA GLU A 329 21.61 1.80 34.56
C GLU A 329 21.16 0.65 35.47
N THR A 330 20.31 -0.25 34.94
CA THR A 330 19.69 -1.35 35.70
C THR A 330 20.70 -2.38 36.20
N THR A 331 21.72 -2.69 35.39
CA THR A 331 22.76 -3.68 35.74
C THR A 331 23.96 -3.09 36.48
N ASN A 332 23.97 -1.77 36.70
CA ASN A 332 25.10 -1.00 37.22
C ASN A 332 26.45 -1.34 36.54
N ASN A 333 26.42 -1.66 35.25
CA ASN A 333 27.61 -2.06 34.50
C ASN A 333 28.46 -0.81 34.19
N ALA A 334 29.47 -0.55 35.02
CA ALA A 334 30.34 0.61 34.91
C ALA A 334 31.10 0.69 33.57
N GLU A 335 31.48 -0.44 32.99
CA GLU A 335 32.15 -0.47 31.68
C GLU A 335 31.22 -0.05 30.56
N LEU A 336 29.97 -0.52 30.59
CA LEU A 336 28.95 -0.13 29.61
C LEU A 336 28.61 1.35 29.71
N LYS A 337 28.38 1.86 30.93
CA LYS A 337 28.15 3.29 31.21
C LYS A 337 29.30 4.16 30.67
N ARG A 338 30.55 3.69 30.81
CA ARG A 338 31.74 4.40 30.30
C ARG A 338 31.81 4.41 28.77
N MET A 339 31.39 3.33 28.09
CA MET A 339 31.51 3.20 26.63
C MET A 339 30.31 3.75 25.85
N PHE A 340 29.14 3.84 26.48
CA PHE A 340 27.91 4.28 25.84
C PHE A 340 28.02 5.65 25.14
N PRO A 341 28.65 6.71 25.72
CA PRO A 341 28.74 8.02 25.07
C PRO A 341 29.42 7.98 23.70
N ALA A 342 30.49 7.19 23.56
CA ALA A 342 31.22 7.05 22.31
C ALA A 342 30.40 6.27 21.26
N ARG A 343 29.72 5.20 21.67
CA ARG A 343 28.84 4.42 20.78
C ARG A 343 27.67 5.26 20.29
N ARG A 344 27.01 5.99 21.20
CA ARG A 344 25.90 6.90 20.88
C ARG A 344 26.32 7.96 19.87
N THR A 345 27.43 8.65 20.14
CA THR A 345 27.94 9.71 19.26
C THR A 345 28.28 9.18 17.86
N PHE A 346 28.87 7.98 17.78
CA PHE A 346 29.21 7.32 16.52
C PHE A 346 27.94 6.99 15.70
N LEU A 347 26.95 6.32 16.29
CA LEU A 347 25.74 5.92 15.56
C LEU A 347 24.86 7.13 15.20
N GLU A 348 24.71 8.10 16.11
CA GLU A 348 24.02 9.36 15.81
C GLU A 348 24.76 10.16 14.74
N GLY A 349 26.10 10.11 14.71
CA GLY A 349 26.91 10.74 13.68
C GLY A 349 26.66 10.13 12.31
N LEU A 350 26.64 8.80 12.19
CA LEU A 350 26.29 8.11 10.94
C LEU A 350 24.89 8.52 10.44
N PHE A 351 23.94 8.67 11.36
CA PHE A 351 22.61 9.16 11.05
C PHE A 351 22.61 10.62 10.56
N ARG A 352 23.30 11.52 11.26
CA ARG A 352 23.43 12.95 10.87
C ARG A 352 24.07 13.13 9.49
N LEU A 353 25.05 12.30 9.17
CA LEU A 353 25.71 12.28 7.86
C LEU A 353 24.84 11.66 6.75
N LYS A 354 23.60 11.24 7.06
CA LYS A 354 22.67 10.55 6.14
C LYS A 354 23.26 9.30 5.50
N MET A 355 24.18 8.64 6.20
CA MET A 355 24.80 7.42 5.70
C MET A 355 23.90 6.21 5.90
N ILE A 356 23.02 6.23 6.91
CA ILE A 356 22.09 5.14 7.20
C ILE A 356 20.91 5.19 6.22
N LYS A 357 20.85 4.20 5.32
CA LYS A 357 19.74 4.00 4.38
C LYS A 357 18.57 3.26 5.02
N SER A 358 18.87 2.23 5.81
CA SER A 358 17.83 1.48 6.53
C SER A 358 18.39 0.85 7.81
N THR A 359 17.49 0.57 8.74
CA THR A 359 17.82 -0.13 9.98
C THR A 359 16.96 -1.38 10.15
N ARG A 360 17.44 -2.29 11.00
CA ARG A 360 16.65 -3.40 11.50
C ARG A 360 16.93 -3.58 12.98
N LEU A 361 15.93 -3.29 13.81
CA LEU A 361 15.98 -3.53 15.24
C LEU A 361 15.76 -5.02 15.55
N MET A 362 16.52 -5.54 16.51
CA MET A 362 16.39 -6.91 17.02
C MET A 362 16.40 -6.87 18.55
N LEU A 363 15.38 -7.46 19.18
CA LEU A 363 15.18 -7.36 20.62
C LEU A 363 15.04 -8.76 21.24
N GLY A 364 15.82 -9.03 22.28
CA GLY A 364 15.58 -10.14 23.20
C GLY A 364 14.42 -9.83 24.15
N SER A 365 13.86 -10.86 24.78
CA SER A 365 12.68 -10.72 25.64
C SER A 365 12.83 -9.66 26.74
N LYS A 366 13.97 -9.55 27.43
CA LYS A 366 14.16 -8.53 28.48
C LYS A 366 14.32 -7.11 27.91
N ALA A 367 14.97 -6.99 26.75
CA ALA A 367 15.09 -5.71 26.04
C ALA A 367 13.72 -5.26 25.52
N GLU A 368 12.93 -6.17 24.97
CA GLU A 368 11.55 -5.91 24.54
C GLU A 368 10.68 -5.37 25.68
N HIS A 369 10.68 -6.02 26.85
CA HIS A 369 9.93 -5.53 28.02
C HIS A 369 10.37 -4.13 28.45
N SER A 370 11.67 -3.85 28.37
CA SER A 370 12.23 -2.55 28.72
C SER A 370 11.73 -1.46 27.76
N VAL A 371 11.74 -1.74 26.45
CA VAL A 371 11.23 -0.82 25.42
C VAL A 371 9.72 -0.65 25.48
N LYS A 372 8.94 -1.73 25.68
CA LYS A 372 7.47 -1.66 25.83
C LYS A 372 7.03 -0.79 27.00
N ARG A 373 7.74 -0.89 28.13
CA ARG A 373 7.48 -0.03 29.30
C ARG A 373 7.74 1.45 29.00
N ILE A 374 8.69 1.77 28.13
CA ILE A 374 8.97 3.15 27.69
C ILE A 374 7.88 3.63 26.73
N LEU A 375 7.44 2.76 25.81
CA LEU A 375 6.46 3.08 24.77
C LEU A 375 4.99 2.93 25.21
N LYS A 376 4.71 2.71 26.51
CA LYS A 376 3.34 2.52 27.04
C LYS A 376 2.56 1.40 26.31
N ASP A 377 3.22 0.25 26.15
CA ASP A 377 2.65 -1.06 25.82
C ASP A 377 2.29 -1.42 24.35
N GLU A 378 2.53 -0.57 23.34
CA GLU A 378 2.44 -1.02 21.94
C GLU A 378 3.67 -0.67 21.12
N LEU A 379 4.45 -1.70 20.76
CA LEU A 379 5.58 -1.58 19.85
C LEU A 379 5.11 -2.00 18.45
N LYS A 380 4.60 -1.04 17.66
CA LYS A 380 4.10 -1.29 16.29
C LYS A 380 5.21 -1.40 15.25
N VAL A 381 6.43 -1.04 15.62
CA VAL A 381 7.62 -1.15 14.77
C VAL A 381 7.98 -2.62 14.57
N ASN A 382 8.27 -3.03 13.34
CA ASN A 382 8.70 -4.39 13.04
C ASN A 382 10.14 -4.63 13.50
N TYR A 383 10.36 -5.61 14.39
CA TYR A 383 11.67 -6.02 14.89
C TYR A 383 11.84 -7.54 14.86
N ILE A 384 13.09 -8.00 14.92
CA ILE A 384 13.42 -9.44 14.98
C ILE A 384 13.53 -9.87 16.45
N LYS A 385 12.85 -10.96 16.83
CA LYS A 385 12.97 -11.52 18.20
C LYS A 385 14.30 -12.26 18.38
N LEU A 386 14.98 -12.01 19.49
CA LEU A 386 16.23 -12.71 19.82
C LEU A 386 15.99 -13.79 20.88
N ASN A 387 16.40 -15.03 20.57
CA ASN A 387 16.17 -16.20 21.40
C ASN A 387 17.45 -16.68 22.13
N GLY A 388 17.25 -17.46 23.19
CA GLY A 388 18.33 -18.13 23.93
C GLY A 388 19.29 -17.15 24.61
N GLN A 389 20.59 -17.27 24.31
CA GLN A 389 21.66 -16.46 24.90
C GLN A 389 21.62 -14.96 24.51
N LEU A 390 20.74 -14.57 23.60
CA LEU A 390 20.51 -13.17 23.22
C LEU A 390 19.25 -12.56 23.86
N SER A 391 18.55 -13.30 24.73
CA SER A 391 17.28 -12.86 25.33
C SER A 391 17.37 -11.57 26.16
N ASP A 392 18.56 -11.21 26.61
CA ASP A 392 18.83 -9.96 27.34
C ASP A 392 19.45 -8.85 26.48
N LYS A 393 19.67 -9.09 25.19
CA LYS A 393 20.36 -8.16 24.29
C LYS A 393 19.39 -7.39 23.40
N ALA A 394 19.81 -6.19 23.02
CA ALA A 394 19.29 -5.46 21.88
C ALA A 394 20.39 -5.44 20.83
N ILE A 395 20.04 -5.65 19.57
CA ILE A 395 20.95 -5.62 18.43
C ILE A 395 20.31 -4.73 17.36
N ILE A 396 21.13 -3.93 16.68
CA ILE A 396 20.70 -3.13 15.54
C ILE A 396 21.59 -3.43 14.34
N TYR A 397 20.95 -3.71 13.21
CA TYR A 397 21.61 -3.71 11.92
C TYR A 397 21.41 -2.35 11.24
N LEU A 398 22.48 -1.83 10.63
CA LEU A 398 22.47 -0.60 9.84
C LEU A 398 22.96 -0.90 8.43
N ASP A 399 22.18 -0.50 7.43
CA ASP A 399 22.61 -0.41 6.04
C ASP A 399 23.16 0.98 5.77
N CYS A 400 24.46 1.09 5.52
CA CYS A 400 25.13 2.35 5.22
C CYS A 400 25.43 2.55 3.72
N GLY A 401 24.86 1.70 2.85
CA GLY A 401 25.15 1.70 1.42
C GLY A 401 26.46 0.99 1.09
N ASP A 402 27.59 1.65 1.34
CA ASP A 402 28.93 1.12 0.98
C ASP A 402 29.45 0.12 2.01
N PHE A 403 28.84 0.09 3.19
CA PHE A 403 29.11 -0.88 4.24
C PHE A 403 27.87 -1.11 5.10
N HIS A 404 27.92 -2.14 5.93
CA HIS A 404 26.85 -2.56 6.81
C HIS A 404 27.38 -2.84 8.20
N LEU A 405 26.61 -2.45 9.23
CA LEU A 405 26.97 -2.62 10.63
C LEU A 405 25.99 -3.54 11.34
N ILE A 406 26.50 -4.36 12.26
CA ILE A 406 25.69 -5.03 13.28
C ILE A 406 26.29 -4.72 14.63
N GLU A 407 25.53 -3.99 15.44
CA GLU A 407 25.92 -3.49 16.76
C GLU A 407 25.00 -4.09 17.83
N GLY A 408 25.53 -4.35 19.02
CA GLY A 408 24.80 -5.02 20.09
C GLY A 408 24.95 -4.32 21.43
N SER A 409 24.00 -4.57 22.34
CA SER A 409 23.93 -3.78 23.57
C SER A 409 25.13 -4.02 24.49
N HIS A 410 25.39 -5.25 24.92
CA HIS A 410 26.50 -5.56 25.81
C HIS A 410 27.10 -6.93 25.50
N SER A 411 28.40 -7.09 25.73
CA SER A 411 29.16 -8.32 25.42
C SER A 411 28.90 -8.83 24.00
N PHE A 412 28.90 -7.92 23.03
CA PHE A 412 28.70 -8.17 21.60
C PHE A 412 29.76 -7.41 20.81
N LYS A 413 30.25 -7.98 19.71
CA LYS A 413 31.22 -7.31 18.82
C LYS A 413 30.49 -6.43 17.82
N LEU A 414 31.07 -5.30 17.46
CA LEU A 414 30.64 -4.56 16.27
C LEU A 414 31.11 -5.32 15.04
N TRP A 415 30.18 -5.73 14.19
CA TRP A 415 30.49 -6.34 12.91
C TRP A 415 30.39 -5.31 11.80
N VAL A 416 31.38 -5.30 10.91
CA VAL A 416 31.43 -4.42 9.73
C VAL A 416 31.55 -5.29 8.48
N TYR A 417 30.65 -5.11 7.53
CA TYR A 417 30.63 -5.82 6.25
C TYR A 417 30.66 -4.82 5.10
N LEU A 418 31.29 -5.18 3.98
CA LEU A 418 31.39 -4.33 2.77
C LEU A 418 30.28 -4.60 1.74
N ALA A 419 29.38 -5.53 2.05
CA ALA A 419 28.21 -5.87 1.25
C ALA A 419 27.09 -6.40 2.18
N PRO A 420 25.82 -6.43 1.72
CA PRO A 420 24.72 -6.90 2.56
C PRO A 420 24.97 -8.33 3.02
N PRO A 421 25.07 -8.60 4.34
CA PRO A 421 25.74 -9.81 4.77
C PRO A 421 24.92 -11.08 4.62
N SER A 422 23.59 -10.98 4.65
CA SER A 422 22.65 -11.98 4.10
C SER A 422 21.20 -11.54 4.29
N ARG A 423 20.39 -11.67 3.23
CA ARG A 423 18.93 -11.39 3.29
C ARG A 423 18.19 -12.34 4.22
N ARG A 424 18.73 -13.53 4.46
CA ARG A 424 18.13 -14.55 5.33
C ARG A 424 18.12 -14.14 6.80
N TYR A 425 18.98 -13.21 7.20
CA TYR A 425 19.12 -12.77 8.60
C TYR A 425 18.62 -11.34 8.81
N ILE A 426 18.56 -10.54 7.76
CA ILE A 426 18.25 -9.10 7.87
C ILE A 426 16.93 -8.74 7.18
N GLY A 427 16.38 -9.64 6.37
CA GLY A 427 15.10 -9.44 5.70
C GLY A 427 13.92 -9.32 6.66
N TYR A 428 12.88 -8.64 6.19
CA TYR A 428 11.63 -8.43 6.94
C TYR A 428 10.78 -9.70 7.10
N GLU A 429 11.10 -10.75 6.35
CA GLU A 429 10.51 -12.10 6.47
C GLU A 429 10.98 -12.83 7.74
N VAL A 430 12.08 -12.36 8.36
CA VAL A 430 12.70 -13.00 9.51
C VAL A 430 12.06 -12.47 10.79
N SER A 431 11.49 -13.38 11.57
CA SER A 431 10.82 -13.07 12.84
C SER A 431 11.65 -13.38 14.08
N ALA A 432 12.62 -14.30 13.98
CA ALA A 432 13.46 -14.68 15.12
C ALA A 432 14.87 -15.10 14.72
N LEU A 433 15.85 -14.82 15.59
CA LEU A 433 17.26 -15.19 15.44
C LEU A 433 17.91 -15.64 16.76
N SER A 434 18.94 -16.48 16.64
CA SER A 434 19.77 -16.97 17.73
C SER A 434 21.18 -16.34 17.74
N HIS A 435 21.93 -16.58 18.82
CA HIS A 435 23.33 -16.16 18.93
C HIS A 435 24.20 -16.72 17.80
N SER A 436 24.06 -18.02 17.48
CA SER A 436 24.86 -18.67 16.44
C SER A 436 24.55 -18.12 15.05
N ASP A 437 23.30 -17.71 14.79
CA ASP A 437 22.93 -17.11 13.52
C ASP A 437 23.76 -15.87 13.23
N LEU A 438 23.85 -14.95 14.20
CA LEU A 438 24.52 -13.66 14.02
C LEU A 438 26.04 -13.72 14.13
N THR A 439 26.58 -14.62 14.95
CA THR A 439 28.02 -14.63 15.29
C THR A 439 28.84 -15.69 14.59
N ILE A 440 28.19 -16.75 14.07
CA ILE A 440 28.87 -17.89 13.45
C ILE A 440 28.38 -18.09 12.01
N LEU A 441 27.07 -18.23 11.82
CA LEU A 441 26.50 -18.57 10.52
C LEU A 441 26.57 -17.39 9.55
N LEU A 442 26.17 -16.19 9.98
CA LEU A 442 26.19 -14.99 9.14
C LEU A 442 27.59 -14.66 8.62
N PRO A 443 28.67 -14.58 9.43
CA PRO A 443 30.02 -14.35 8.90
C PRO A 443 30.53 -15.45 7.98
N LYS A 444 30.11 -16.71 8.22
CA LYS A 444 30.48 -17.86 7.39
C LYS A 444 29.77 -17.81 6.03
N GLU A 445 28.48 -17.50 6.01
CA GLU A 445 27.70 -17.30 4.79
C GLU A 445 28.23 -16.11 4.00
N TYR A 446 28.55 -15.00 4.67
CA TYR A 446 29.15 -13.83 4.03
C TYR A 446 30.42 -14.16 3.27
N ARG A 447 31.37 -14.88 3.90
CA ARG A 447 32.62 -15.31 3.24
C ARG A 447 32.37 -16.22 2.05
N LYS A 448 31.33 -17.04 2.11
CA LYS A 448 30.95 -17.94 1.01
C LYS A 448 30.35 -17.15 -0.15
N GLU A 449 29.53 -16.14 0.15
CA GLU A 449 28.84 -15.32 -0.84
C GLU A 449 29.75 -14.25 -1.47
N TYR A 450 30.69 -13.71 -0.69
CA TYR A 450 31.63 -12.68 -1.11
C TYR A 450 33.09 -13.07 -0.76
N PRO A 451 33.70 -14.04 -1.46
CA PRO A 451 35.05 -14.51 -1.14
C PRO A 451 36.14 -13.44 -1.23
N SER A 452 35.93 -12.42 -2.06
CA SER A 452 36.85 -11.30 -2.28
C SER A 452 36.63 -10.12 -1.33
N LEU A 453 35.54 -10.11 -0.55
CA LEU A 453 35.23 -9.02 0.37
C LEU A 453 35.54 -9.41 1.82
N ASN A 454 36.26 -8.52 2.49
CA ASN A 454 36.56 -8.68 3.90
C ASN A 454 35.37 -8.23 4.78
N HIS A 455 35.36 -8.73 6.01
CA HIS A 455 34.50 -8.25 7.09
C HIS A 455 35.33 -8.15 8.37
N ALA A 456 34.92 -7.30 9.31
CA ALA A 456 35.61 -7.11 10.57
C ALA A 456 34.69 -7.46 11.76
N ALA A 457 35.28 -8.06 12.79
CA ALA A 457 34.63 -8.31 14.07
C ALA A 457 35.39 -7.54 15.16
N ILE A 458 34.86 -6.40 15.58
CA ILE A 458 35.55 -5.42 16.41
C ILE A 458 35.01 -5.49 17.84
N VAL A 459 35.90 -5.75 18.80
CA VAL A 459 35.57 -5.68 20.22
C VAL A 459 35.59 -4.22 20.67
N HIS A 460 34.59 -3.78 21.43
CA HIS A 460 34.52 -2.45 22.02
C HIS A 460 35.57 -2.27 23.13
N ALA A 461 36.82 -2.07 22.73
CA ALA A 461 37.91 -1.69 23.62
C ALA A 461 37.96 -0.16 23.77
N PRO A 462 38.07 0.37 25.01
CA PRO A 462 38.09 1.82 25.25
C PRO A 462 39.09 2.54 24.35
N SER A 463 38.70 3.67 23.75
CA SER A 463 39.53 4.54 22.91
C SER A 463 40.16 3.94 21.64
N THR A 464 39.98 2.65 21.34
CA THR A 464 40.63 2.00 20.18
C THR A 464 39.66 1.39 19.17
N TRP A 465 38.42 1.06 19.58
CA TRP A 465 37.49 0.35 18.70
C TRP A 465 37.06 1.20 17.50
N GLN A 466 36.83 2.51 17.69
CA GLN A 466 36.47 3.43 16.61
C GLN A 466 37.59 3.53 15.57
N ASN A 467 38.85 3.56 16.01
CA ASN A 467 40.00 3.53 15.11
C ASN A 467 39.99 2.30 14.20
N LYS A 468 39.72 1.11 14.77
CA LYS A 468 39.65 -0.13 14.00
C LYS A 468 38.54 -0.09 12.94
N VAL A 469 37.42 0.58 13.22
CA VAL A 469 36.35 0.79 12.24
C VAL A 469 36.84 1.71 11.13
N PHE A 470 37.38 2.88 11.49
CA PHE A 470 37.84 3.88 10.52
C PHE A 470 38.96 3.35 9.63
N GLU A 471 39.95 2.67 10.20
CA GLU A 471 41.02 2.02 9.43
C GLU A 471 40.48 0.92 8.52
N PHE A 472 39.54 0.09 9.00
CA PHE A 472 38.96 -0.96 8.18
C PHE A 472 38.26 -0.36 6.95
N LEU A 473 37.44 0.68 7.14
CA LEU A 473 36.71 1.33 6.05
C LEU A 473 37.66 2.07 5.10
N ALA A 474 38.62 2.85 5.62
CA ALA A 474 39.61 3.55 4.82
C ALA A 474 40.49 2.61 4.00
N ASN A 475 40.89 1.46 4.56
CA ASN A 475 41.65 0.43 3.84
C ASN A 475 40.85 -0.23 2.70
N ASN A 476 39.52 -0.15 2.75
CA ASN A 476 38.62 -0.65 1.71
C ASN A 476 38.05 0.48 0.83
N GLY A 477 38.67 1.67 0.86
CA GLY A 477 38.32 2.78 -0.03
C GLY A 477 37.11 3.61 0.40
N ILE A 478 36.61 3.42 1.63
CA ILE A 478 35.46 4.15 2.16
C ILE A 478 35.95 5.29 3.04
N GLU A 479 35.70 6.52 2.60
CA GLU A 479 36.00 7.74 3.35
C GLU A 479 34.87 8.08 4.33
N LEU A 480 35.24 8.50 5.53
CA LEU A 480 34.30 8.94 6.57
C LEU A 480 34.71 10.31 7.11
N ASP A 481 33.73 11.17 7.39
CA ASP A 481 33.93 12.37 8.18
C ASP A 481 34.07 11.99 9.67
N ILE A 482 35.30 11.75 10.10
CA ILE A 482 35.61 11.33 11.47
C ILE A 482 35.25 12.42 12.50
N GLU A 483 35.34 13.70 12.13
CA GLU A 483 35.03 14.80 13.04
C GLU A 483 33.53 14.79 13.39
N ALA A 484 32.66 14.50 12.42
CA ALA A 484 31.22 14.38 12.65
C ALA A 484 30.80 13.11 13.43
N LEU A 485 31.68 12.11 13.54
CA LEU A 485 31.44 10.82 14.20
C LEU A 485 31.95 10.76 15.65
N LEU A 486 32.73 11.76 16.07
CA LEU A 486 33.33 11.84 17.41
C LEU A 486 32.87 13.11 18.14
N ARG A 487 32.99 13.11 19.47
CA ARG A 487 32.89 14.36 20.24
C ARG A 487 34.15 15.19 19.99
N LYS A 488 34.07 16.51 20.13
CA LYS A 488 35.20 17.42 19.89
C LYS A 488 36.45 17.05 20.70
N GLU A 489 36.27 16.64 21.95
CA GLU A 489 37.37 16.23 22.83
C GLU A 489 37.97 14.88 22.40
N ASP A 490 37.12 13.94 22.00
CA ASP A 490 37.52 12.61 21.54
C ASP A 490 38.21 12.66 20.18
N TYR A 491 37.76 13.55 19.29
CA TYR A 491 38.38 13.81 17.98
C TYR A 491 39.82 14.31 18.15
N LYS A 492 40.05 15.32 19.01
CA LYS A 492 41.41 15.82 19.29
C LYS A 492 42.33 14.71 19.82
N ARG A 493 41.84 13.90 20.75
CA ARG A 493 42.57 12.75 21.30
C ARG A 493 42.83 11.68 20.24
N TYR A 494 41.85 11.43 19.38
CA TYR A 494 41.94 10.47 18.29
C TYR A 494 43.05 10.87 17.30
N ILE A 495 43.01 12.09 16.78
CA ILE A 495 44.00 12.60 15.84
C ILE A 495 45.40 12.62 16.44
N SER A 496 45.54 13.06 17.70
CA SER A 496 46.84 13.05 18.39
C SER A 496 47.43 11.65 18.55
N ARG A 497 46.62 10.60 18.57
CA ARG A 497 47.05 9.23 18.85
C ARG A 497 47.20 8.38 17.60
N PHE A 498 46.31 8.53 16.63
CA PHE A 498 46.20 7.66 15.46
C PHE A 498 46.42 8.40 14.13
N GLY A 499 46.32 9.73 14.13
CA GLY A 499 46.30 10.52 12.89
C GLY A 499 44.99 10.35 12.10
N MET A 500 44.96 10.91 10.88
CA MET A 500 43.86 10.65 9.93
C MET A 500 44.12 9.36 9.16
N PRO A 501 43.13 8.45 9.05
CA PRO A 501 43.25 7.26 8.21
C PRO A 501 43.51 7.63 6.75
N VAL A 502 44.47 6.94 6.12
CA VAL A 502 44.75 7.10 4.69
C VAL A 502 43.80 6.18 3.91
N VAL A 503 42.95 6.78 3.08
CA VAL A 503 42.03 6.03 2.22
C VAL A 503 42.82 5.39 1.07
N LYS A 504 42.77 4.06 0.99
CA LYS A 504 43.42 3.33 -0.11
C LYS A 504 42.53 3.39 -1.35
N PRO A 505 43.05 3.74 -2.54
CA PRO A 505 42.29 3.63 -3.76
C PRO A 505 42.04 2.15 -4.06
N VAL A 506 40.80 1.71 -3.86
CA VAL A 506 40.34 0.37 -4.24
C VAL A 506 39.40 0.54 -5.45
N PRO A 507 39.53 -0.26 -6.53
CA PRO A 507 38.58 -0.21 -7.63
C PRO A 507 37.17 -0.52 -7.08
N PRO A 508 36.11 0.16 -7.55
CA PRO A 508 34.76 -0.06 -7.05
C PRO A 508 34.38 -1.53 -7.24
N VAL A 509 34.16 -2.24 -6.14
CA VAL A 509 33.64 -3.61 -6.18
C VAL A 509 32.19 -3.52 -6.62
N ILE A 510 31.92 -3.89 -7.87
CA ILE A 510 30.56 -3.99 -8.41
C ILE A 510 29.91 -5.19 -7.70
N ILE A 511 29.09 -4.92 -6.68
CA ILE A 511 28.26 -5.93 -6.02
C ILE A 511 27.00 -6.09 -6.87
N PRO A 512 26.76 -7.26 -7.50
CA PRO A 512 25.55 -7.46 -8.29
C PRO A 512 24.32 -7.34 -7.39
N SER A 513 23.29 -6.68 -7.91
CA SER A 513 22.04 -6.46 -7.22
C SER A 513 21.43 -7.81 -6.80
N PRO A 514 20.82 -7.93 -5.60
CA PRO A 514 20.15 -9.18 -5.21
C PRO A 514 18.99 -9.60 -6.15
N ALA A 515 18.50 -8.69 -7.00
CA ALA A 515 17.54 -9.02 -8.05
C ALA A 515 18.17 -9.89 -9.16
N GLU A 516 19.48 -9.77 -9.38
CA GLU A 516 20.24 -10.56 -10.36
C GLU A 516 20.49 -11.98 -9.81
N LYS A 517 20.89 -12.13 -8.53
CA LYS A 517 21.22 -13.43 -7.92
C LYS A 517 20.04 -14.41 -7.83
N LEU A 518 18.82 -13.93 -7.56
CA LEU A 518 17.61 -14.76 -7.48
C LEU A 518 17.10 -15.22 -8.85
N ASN A 519 17.31 -14.40 -9.89
CA ASN A 519 16.99 -14.78 -11.26
C ASN A 519 18.01 -15.78 -11.81
N THR A 520 19.30 -15.66 -11.48
CA THR A 520 20.32 -16.64 -11.88
C THR A 520 20.16 -17.99 -11.17
N ALA A 521 19.83 -18.05 -9.87
CA ALA A 521 19.71 -19.34 -9.18
C ALA A 521 18.47 -20.15 -9.58
N ALA A 522 17.34 -19.48 -9.83
CA ALA A 522 16.10 -20.14 -10.28
C ALA A 522 16.14 -20.49 -11.79
N LYS A 523 16.85 -19.71 -12.60
CA LYS A 523 17.13 -20.06 -14.00
C LYS A 523 18.16 -21.20 -14.06
N ASN A 524 19.30 -21.14 -13.36
CA ASN A 524 20.33 -22.19 -13.45
C ASN A 524 19.82 -23.60 -13.09
N LYS A 525 18.89 -23.74 -12.14
CA LYS A 525 18.36 -25.07 -11.77
C LYS A 525 17.45 -25.72 -12.83
N LYS A 526 16.71 -24.91 -13.59
CA LYS A 526 15.83 -25.39 -14.68
C LYS A 526 16.60 -25.54 -16.00
N PHE A 527 17.76 -24.88 -16.12
CA PHE A 527 18.59 -24.84 -17.33
C PHE A 527 19.78 -25.83 -17.27
N ASP A 528 20.29 -26.19 -16.09
CA ASP A 528 21.23 -27.32 -15.92
C ASP A 528 20.61 -28.66 -16.33
N GLU A 529 19.28 -28.79 -16.27
CA GLU A 529 18.55 -29.96 -16.80
C GLU A 529 18.44 -29.96 -18.33
N LEU A 530 18.47 -28.79 -18.99
CA LEU A 530 18.47 -28.68 -20.46
C LEU A 530 19.90 -28.76 -21.05
N ALA A 531 20.89 -28.16 -20.40
CA ALA A 531 22.29 -28.18 -20.84
C ALA A 531 22.93 -29.58 -20.73
N LYS A 532 22.43 -30.43 -19.82
CA LYS A 532 22.85 -31.83 -19.73
C LYS A 532 22.35 -32.71 -20.88
N ARG A 533 21.42 -32.23 -21.73
CA ARG A 533 20.86 -33.04 -22.82
C ARG A 533 21.59 -32.91 -24.15
N ASN A 534 22.26 -31.80 -24.46
CA ASN A 534 22.89 -31.61 -25.78
C ASN A 534 24.28 -30.98 -25.65
N HIS A 535 25.32 -31.73 -26.00
CA HIS A 535 26.66 -31.19 -26.26
C HIS A 535 26.65 -30.52 -27.64
N PHE A 536 26.87 -29.20 -27.68
CA PHE A 536 27.10 -28.45 -28.91
C PHE A 536 28.56 -27.99 -28.94
N GLU A 537 29.33 -28.54 -29.87
CA GLU A 537 30.67 -28.05 -30.20
C GLU A 537 30.52 -26.81 -31.10
N GLY A 538 31.01 -25.65 -30.64
CA GLY A 538 31.17 -24.45 -31.49
C GLY A 538 30.67 -23.12 -30.90
N VAL A 539 29.66 -23.13 -30.02
CA VAL A 539 29.17 -21.93 -29.31
C VAL A 539 29.13 -22.23 -27.82
N SER A 540 30.16 -21.80 -27.08
CA SER A 540 30.38 -22.24 -25.69
C SER A 540 29.42 -21.62 -24.66
N SER A 541 28.55 -20.67 -25.05
CA SER A 541 27.64 -19.97 -24.14
C SER A 541 26.16 -20.19 -24.50
N PRO A 542 25.35 -20.81 -23.63
CA PRO A 542 23.89 -20.90 -23.80
C PRO A 542 23.22 -19.53 -23.99
N LEU A 543 23.84 -18.47 -23.46
CA LEU A 543 23.37 -17.09 -23.61
C LEU A 543 23.60 -16.56 -25.03
N ALA A 544 24.70 -16.95 -25.67
CA ALA A 544 24.98 -16.60 -27.06
C ALA A 544 23.94 -17.22 -28.01
N ILE A 545 23.56 -18.49 -27.78
CA ILE A 545 22.49 -19.14 -28.53
C ILE A 545 21.15 -18.40 -28.34
N GLN A 546 20.82 -17.97 -27.12
CA GLN A 546 19.58 -17.19 -26.86
C GLN A 546 19.56 -15.84 -27.60
N VAL A 547 20.69 -15.12 -27.61
CA VAL A 547 20.83 -13.87 -28.36
C VAL A 547 20.66 -14.11 -29.86
N MET A 548 21.26 -15.20 -30.38
CA MET A 548 21.16 -15.58 -31.78
C MET A 548 19.73 -15.99 -32.19
N ILE A 549 19.02 -16.76 -31.35
CA ILE A 549 17.59 -17.10 -31.57
C ILE A 549 16.72 -15.84 -31.59
N TYR A 550 16.95 -14.90 -30.67
CA TYR A 550 16.22 -13.64 -30.67
C TYR A 550 16.43 -12.85 -31.96
N LEU A 551 17.69 -12.74 -32.42
CA LEU A 551 18.00 -12.04 -33.67
C LEU A 551 17.46 -12.76 -34.91
N TYR A 552 17.32 -14.07 -34.86
CA TYR A 552 16.68 -14.84 -35.92
C TYR A 552 15.16 -14.60 -35.97
N MET A 553 14.47 -14.61 -34.82
CA MET A 553 13.02 -14.36 -34.76
C MET A 553 12.66 -12.91 -35.04
N TYR A 554 13.54 -11.97 -34.71
CA TYR A 554 13.34 -10.54 -34.89
C TYR A 554 14.48 -9.94 -35.72
N PRO A 555 14.54 -10.27 -37.02
CA PRO A 555 15.62 -9.82 -37.90
C PRO A 555 15.64 -8.29 -37.93
N SER A 556 16.84 -7.71 -37.95
CA SER A 556 17.05 -6.26 -37.93
C SER A 556 16.80 -5.57 -36.58
N SER A 557 16.88 -6.31 -35.47
CA SER A 557 16.87 -5.73 -34.12
C SER A 557 18.22 -5.08 -33.75
N LYS A 558 18.21 -4.02 -32.93
CA LYS A 558 19.44 -3.46 -32.36
C LYS A 558 19.81 -4.20 -31.07
N ALA A 559 21.09 -4.13 -30.66
CA ALA A 559 21.55 -4.72 -29.39
C ALA A 559 20.75 -4.25 -28.16
N ARG A 560 20.25 -3.00 -28.17
CA ARG A 560 19.35 -2.45 -27.14
C ARG A 560 18.01 -3.17 -27.05
N ASP A 561 17.50 -3.66 -28.17
CA ASP A 561 16.20 -4.32 -28.24
C ASP A 561 16.33 -5.74 -27.68
N ALA A 562 17.43 -6.44 -28.03
CA ALA A 562 17.82 -7.71 -27.43
C ALA A 562 18.07 -7.58 -25.91
N SER A 563 18.75 -6.51 -25.48
CA SER A 563 18.98 -6.19 -24.06
C SER A 563 17.66 -6.03 -23.30
N LYS A 564 16.71 -5.27 -23.86
CA LYS A 564 15.38 -5.07 -23.26
C LYS A 564 14.56 -6.36 -23.24
N TYR A 565 14.60 -7.15 -24.32
CA TYR A 565 13.82 -8.38 -24.45
C TYR A 565 14.35 -9.49 -23.54
N LEU A 566 15.66 -9.69 -23.48
CA LEU A 566 16.31 -10.73 -22.68
C LEU A 566 16.51 -10.30 -21.21
N GLY A 567 16.34 -9.01 -20.91
CA GLY A 567 16.56 -8.45 -19.58
C GLY A 567 18.03 -8.49 -19.16
N LEU A 568 18.94 -8.34 -20.12
CA LEU A 568 20.40 -8.39 -19.93
C LEU A 568 20.99 -6.99 -20.10
N PRO A 569 22.06 -6.64 -19.37
CA PRO A 569 22.80 -5.40 -19.62
C PRO A 569 23.24 -5.29 -21.08
N LEU A 570 23.15 -4.08 -21.65
CA LEU A 570 23.57 -3.82 -23.03
C LEU A 570 25.05 -4.17 -23.26
N THR A 571 25.89 -4.02 -22.23
CA THR A 571 27.30 -4.41 -22.24
C THR A 571 27.49 -5.89 -22.51
N ASP A 572 26.64 -6.74 -21.94
CA ASP A 572 26.75 -8.19 -22.04
C ASP A 572 26.25 -8.67 -23.40
N ILE A 573 25.15 -8.08 -23.89
CA ILE A 573 24.69 -8.30 -25.27
C ILE A 573 25.77 -7.92 -26.28
N ASN A 574 26.41 -6.77 -26.11
CA ASN A 574 27.48 -6.34 -27.00
C ASN A 574 28.70 -7.26 -26.92
N TYR A 575 29.07 -7.71 -25.71
CA TYR A 575 30.16 -8.68 -25.54
C TYR A 575 29.86 -9.97 -26.32
N ILE A 576 28.66 -10.53 -26.16
CA ILE A 576 28.23 -11.75 -26.86
C ILE A 576 28.24 -11.54 -28.38
N LEU A 577 27.68 -10.44 -28.88
CA LEU A 577 27.59 -10.18 -30.32
C LEU A 577 28.95 -9.99 -30.99
N HIS A 578 29.90 -9.36 -30.28
CA HIS A 578 31.23 -9.07 -30.84
C HIS A 578 32.27 -10.17 -30.60
N TRP A 579 32.03 -11.08 -29.65
CA TRP A 579 32.96 -12.15 -29.29
C TRP A 579 32.36 -13.54 -29.54
N ASP A 580 31.36 -13.93 -28.77
CA ASP A 580 30.81 -15.30 -28.79
C ASP A 580 30.06 -15.62 -30.10
N LEU A 581 29.42 -14.62 -30.70
CA LEU A 581 28.67 -14.73 -31.97
C LEU A 581 29.41 -14.14 -33.16
N LYS A 582 30.72 -13.88 -33.01
CA LYS A 582 31.54 -13.32 -34.08
C LYS A 582 31.61 -14.31 -35.25
N GLY A 583 31.12 -13.90 -36.41
CA GLY A 583 31.01 -14.75 -37.60
C GLY A 583 29.64 -15.42 -37.75
N TYR A 584 28.82 -15.48 -36.70
CA TYR A 584 27.45 -16.00 -36.74
C TYR A 584 26.39 -14.90 -36.81
N CYS A 585 26.72 -13.71 -36.33
CA CYS A 585 25.89 -12.51 -36.43
C CYS A 585 26.72 -11.35 -37.01
N GLN A 586 26.09 -10.52 -37.84
CA GLN A 586 26.72 -9.35 -38.44
C GLN A 586 25.91 -8.08 -38.16
N GLN A 587 26.63 -6.98 -37.90
CA GLN A 587 26.03 -5.66 -37.76
C GLN A 587 25.95 -4.96 -39.12
N ALA A 588 24.74 -4.54 -39.49
CA ALA A 588 24.48 -3.69 -40.65
C ALA A 588 24.88 -2.22 -40.38
N PRO A 589 25.08 -1.40 -41.43
CA PRO A 589 25.49 0.00 -41.29
C PRO A 589 24.56 0.89 -40.44
N ASP A 590 23.30 0.47 -40.24
CA ASP A 590 22.31 1.16 -39.41
C ASP A 590 22.25 0.64 -37.95
N PHE A 591 23.29 -0.07 -37.53
CA PHE A 591 23.50 -0.68 -36.22
C PHE A 591 22.56 -1.84 -35.87
N LYS A 592 21.81 -2.35 -36.84
CA LYS A 592 20.96 -3.53 -36.68
C LYS A 592 21.77 -4.81 -36.84
N TRP A 593 21.36 -5.87 -36.17
CA TRP A 593 22.03 -7.16 -36.24
C TRP A 593 21.20 -8.17 -37.03
N VAL A 594 21.91 -8.98 -37.82
CA VAL A 594 21.35 -10.03 -38.66
C VAL A 594 22.14 -11.31 -38.42
N VAL A 595 21.46 -12.45 -38.35
CA VAL A 595 22.09 -13.77 -38.27
C VAL A 595 22.61 -14.14 -39.66
N THR A 596 23.85 -14.60 -39.74
CA THR A 596 24.49 -15.05 -40.99
C THR A 596 24.08 -16.48 -41.33
N GLU A 597 24.34 -16.95 -42.56
CA GLU A 597 24.06 -18.34 -42.98
C GLU A 597 24.70 -19.38 -42.05
N ASP A 598 25.92 -19.13 -41.56
CA ASP A 598 26.60 -19.99 -40.59
C ASP A 598 25.86 -20.02 -39.24
N GLY A 599 25.31 -18.88 -38.81
CA GLY A 599 24.50 -18.78 -37.60
C GLY A 599 23.15 -19.50 -37.73
N GLU A 600 22.51 -19.41 -38.90
CA GLU A 600 21.27 -20.13 -39.19
C GLU A 600 21.48 -21.65 -39.24
N SER A 601 22.60 -22.11 -39.81
CA SER A 601 22.97 -23.53 -39.80
C SER A 601 23.10 -24.08 -38.38
N ILE A 602 23.69 -23.31 -37.46
CA ILE A 602 23.76 -23.69 -36.03
C ILE A 602 22.36 -23.76 -35.41
N LEU A 603 21.48 -22.81 -35.72
CA LEU A 603 20.11 -22.81 -35.20
C LEU A 603 19.28 -24.00 -35.72
N ARG A 604 19.39 -24.34 -37.01
CA ARG A 604 18.72 -25.52 -37.60
C ARG A 604 19.24 -26.82 -36.98
N ASN A 605 20.56 -26.96 -36.85
CA ASN A 605 21.17 -28.12 -36.21
C ASN A 605 20.88 -28.23 -34.70
N SER A 606 20.39 -27.16 -34.06
CA SER A 606 20.03 -27.14 -32.64
C SER A 606 18.61 -27.65 -32.34
N GLY A 607 17.81 -27.93 -33.37
CA GLY A 607 16.40 -28.36 -33.23
C GLY A 607 15.48 -27.26 -32.70
N VAL A 608 15.91 -25.99 -32.74
CA VAL A 608 15.12 -24.81 -32.35
C VAL A 608 14.31 -24.26 -33.53
N LEU A 609 14.79 -24.50 -34.74
CA LEU A 609 14.05 -24.25 -35.97
C LEU A 609 13.58 -25.61 -36.47
N ASP A 610 12.29 -25.91 -36.32
CA ASP A 610 11.70 -27.07 -36.97
C ASP A 610 11.96 -26.95 -38.48
N ASP A 611 12.34 -28.05 -39.12
CA ASP A 611 12.37 -28.14 -40.57
C ASP A 611 10.96 -27.79 -41.08
N GLU A 612 10.84 -26.71 -41.84
CA GLU A 612 9.56 -26.27 -42.40
C GLU A 612 8.94 -27.38 -43.26
N GLU A 613 7.74 -27.82 -42.86
CA GLU A 613 6.57 -27.93 -43.75
C GLU A 613 5.41 -27.13 -43.15
#